data_AF-A0A4Q5QV24-F1
#
_entry.id   AF-A0A4Q5QV24-F1
#
_cell.length_a   1.000
_cell.length_b   1.000
_cell.length_c   1.000
_cell.angle_alpha   90.00
_cell.angle_beta   90.00
_cell.angle_gamma   90.00
#
_symmetry.space_group_name_H-M   'P 1'
#
loop_
_entity.id
_entity.type
_entity.pdbx_description
1 polymer ?
#
loop_
_entity_poly.entity_id
_entity_poly.type
_entity_poly.pdbx_seq_one_letter_code
_entity_poly.pdbx_strand_id
1 'polypeptide(L)'
;MSDILIPDNAAAVRAQTIVEKLLHTGTVAVDELATQFGVSVATVRRDLIELEQRGRLRRTHGGAVPREPLLYEPFRYDSSFHEHIDRNLAEKRRIGLAAAALIQPGEIISLTAGTTTTQVTRSLRPGANVTVVTNTVNVAMELSHRSDVRVFVTGGFLTGGWFSLVGPATAQALGQFFVDK
;
A
#
# COMPACT_ATOMS: atom_id res chain seq x y z
N MET A 1 0.47 -44.63 2.36
CA MET A 1 -0.26 -44.29 1.12
C MET A 1 -1.47 -43.50 1.56
N SER A 2 -1.27 -42.21 1.85
CA SER A 2 -1.40 -41.08 0.92
C SER A 2 -2.87 -40.80 0.60
N ASP A 3 -3.42 -39.78 1.24
CA ASP A 3 -4.21 -38.74 0.56
C ASP A 3 -4.26 -37.49 1.45
N ILE A 4 -3.39 -36.55 1.11
CA ILE A 4 -3.47 -35.13 1.49
C ILE A 4 -4.18 -34.47 0.32
N LEU A 5 -5.38 -33.93 0.52
CA LEU A 5 -6.03 -33.07 -0.46
C LEU A 5 -6.34 -31.73 0.20
N ILE A 6 -5.62 -30.73 -0.30
CA ILE A 6 -5.65 -29.30 0.02
C ILE A 6 -6.70 -28.66 -0.91
N PRO A 7 -7.80 -28.07 -0.41
CA PRO A 7 -8.63 -27.20 -1.23
C PRO A 7 -8.98 -25.91 -0.47
N ASP A 8 -8.04 -24.96 -0.42
CA ASP A 8 -8.35 -23.57 0.00
C ASP A 8 -7.49 -22.50 -0.67
N ASN A 9 -6.46 -22.86 -1.44
CA ASN A 9 -5.52 -21.90 -2.02
C ASN A 9 -5.89 -21.44 -3.45
N ALA A 10 -6.61 -22.26 -4.23
CA ALA A 10 -6.82 -21.99 -5.66
C ALA A 10 -7.72 -20.78 -5.96
N ALA A 11 -8.72 -20.52 -5.11
CA ALA A 11 -9.60 -19.36 -5.25
C ALA A 11 -8.87 -18.06 -4.85
N ALA A 12 -8.10 -18.09 -3.76
CA ALA A 12 -7.31 -16.97 -3.30
C ALA A 12 -6.24 -16.56 -4.33
N VAL A 13 -5.50 -17.54 -4.88
CA VAL A 13 -4.51 -17.31 -5.95
C VAL A 13 -5.19 -16.67 -7.17
N ARG A 14 -6.34 -17.19 -7.61
CA ARG A 14 -7.07 -16.65 -8.76
C ARG A 14 -7.54 -15.22 -8.52
N ALA A 15 -8.09 -14.93 -7.34
CA ALA A 15 -8.54 -13.59 -6.97
C ALA A 15 -7.37 -12.59 -6.99
N GLN A 16 -6.20 -12.98 -6.49
CA GLN A 16 -4.99 -12.17 -6.55
C GLN A 16 -4.55 -11.91 -8.00
N THR A 17 -4.48 -12.95 -8.84
CA THR A 17 -4.10 -12.80 -10.25
C THR A 17 -5.06 -11.91 -11.05
N ILE A 18 -6.36 -11.97 -10.75
CA ILE A 18 -7.37 -11.09 -11.38
C ILE A 18 -7.08 -9.62 -11.05
N VAL A 19 -6.78 -9.31 -9.79
CA VAL A 19 -6.48 -7.95 -9.34
C VAL A 19 -5.16 -7.47 -9.97
N GLU A 20 -4.12 -8.29 -10.00
CA GLU A 20 -2.84 -7.95 -10.65
C GLU A 20 -3.02 -7.65 -12.13
N LYS A 21 -3.75 -8.52 -12.87
CA LYS A 21 -4.03 -8.29 -14.28
C LYS A 21 -4.79 -6.98 -14.48
N LEU A 22 -5.80 -6.71 -13.65
CA LEU A 22 -6.58 -5.49 -13.70
C LEU A 22 -5.75 -4.22 -13.46
N LEU A 23 -4.78 -4.27 -12.54
CA LEU A 23 -3.86 -3.16 -12.28
C LEU A 23 -2.94 -2.88 -13.48
N HIS A 24 -2.50 -3.92 -14.19
CA HIS A 24 -1.63 -3.79 -15.37
C HIS A 24 -2.38 -3.31 -16.62
N THR A 25 -3.54 -3.90 -16.91
CA THR A 25 -4.25 -3.66 -18.17
C THR A 25 -5.33 -2.58 -18.05
N GLY A 26 -5.74 -2.23 -16.83
CA GLY A 26 -6.85 -1.30 -16.56
C GLY A 26 -8.24 -1.90 -16.83
N THR A 27 -8.33 -3.12 -17.36
CA THR A 27 -9.58 -3.84 -17.60
C THR A 27 -9.32 -5.33 -17.73
N VAL A 28 -10.24 -6.17 -17.26
CA VAL A 28 -10.20 -7.62 -17.48
C VAL A 28 -11.51 -8.11 -18.06
N ALA A 29 -11.44 -9.06 -19.00
CA ALA A 29 -12.60 -9.71 -19.58
C ALA A 29 -12.84 -11.08 -18.94
N VAL A 30 -14.11 -11.40 -18.66
CA VAL A 30 -14.50 -12.66 -18.01
C VAL A 30 -14.07 -13.88 -18.84
N ASP A 31 -14.22 -13.82 -20.17
CA ASP A 31 -13.92 -14.96 -21.05
C ASP A 31 -12.41 -15.25 -21.16
N GLU A 32 -11.59 -14.20 -21.13
CA GLU A 32 -10.13 -14.34 -21.06
C GLU A 32 -9.71 -15.00 -19.74
N LEU A 33 -10.26 -14.56 -18.62
CA LEU A 33 -9.96 -15.12 -17.30
C LEU A 33 -10.43 -16.57 -17.21
N ALA A 34 -11.59 -16.90 -17.75
CA ALA A 34 -12.12 -18.27 -17.79
C ALA A 34 -11.17 -19.20 -18.56
N THR A 35 -10.70 -18.76 -19.73
CA THR A 35 -9.72 -19.47 -20.55
C THR A 35 -8.38 -19.61 -19.82
N GLN A 36 -7.87 -18.51 -19.24
CA GLN A 36 -6.58 -18.48 -18.55
C GLN A 36 -6.54 -19.42 -17.34
N PHE A 37 -7.62 -19.46 -16.56
CA PHE A 37 -7.68 -20.28 -15.34
C PHE A 37 -8.23 -21.69 -15.57
N GLY A 38 -8.71 -22.00 -16.78
CA GLY A 38 -9.35 -23.28 -17.07
C GLY A 38 -10.63 -23.51 -16.27
N VAL A 39 -11.39 -22.45 -15.95
CA VAL A 39 -12.62 -22.51 -15.16
C VAL A 39 -13.81 -21.97 -15.93
N SER A 40 -15.03 -22.28 -15.47
CA SER A 40 -16.24 -21.74 -16.09
C SER A 40 -16.34 -20.21 -15.95
N VAL A 41 -16.99 -19.57 -16.93
CA VAL A 41 -17.42 -18.15 -16.86
C VAL A 41 -18.19 -17.85 -15.57
N ALA A 42 -19.03 -18.78 -15.11
CA ALA A 42 -19.78 -18.64 -13.86
C ALA A 42 -18.89 -18.62 -12.61
N THR A 43 -17.73 -19.29 -12.64
CA THR A 43 -16.73 -19.22 -11.56
C THR A 43 -16.08 -17.85 -11.54
N VAL A 44 -15.57 -17.36 -12.67
CA VAL A 44 -14.95 -16.03 -12.76
C VAL A 44 -15.93 -14.94 -12.34
N ARG A 45 -17.20 -15.02 -12.76
CA ARG A 45 -18.23 -14.07 -12.33
C ARG A 45 -18.41 -14.05 -10.81
N ARG A 46 -18.37 -15.21 -10.14
CA ARG A 46 -18.42 -15.28 -8.68
C ARG A 46 -17.20 -14.63 -8.04
N ASP A 47 -16.00 -14.88 -8.56
CA ASP A 47 -14.78 -14.24 -8.05
C ASP A 47 -14.84 -12.72 -8.18
N LEU A 48 -15.30 -12.21 -9.33
CA LEU A 48 -15.45 -10.77 -9.55
C LEU A 48 -16.52 -10.15 -8.63
N ILE A 49 -17.60 -10.88 -8.31
CA ILE A 49 -18.61 -10.43 -7.33
C ILE A 49 -17.98 -10.31 -5.95
N GLU A 50 -17.21 -11.31 -5.52
CA GLU A 50 -16.54 -11.31 -4.22
C GLU A 50 -15.50 -10.18 -4.12
N LEU A 51 -14.74 -9.94 -5.19
CA LEU A 51 -13.79 -8.83 -5.28
C LEU A 51 -14.47 -7.45 -5.28
N GLU A 52 -15.62 -7.31 -5.95
CA GLU A 52 -16.43 -6.08 -5.91
C GLU A 52 -17.00 -5.82 -4.52
N GLN A 53 -17.51 -6.85 -3.84
CA GLN A 53 -18.01 -6.74 -2.45
C GLN A 53 -16.90 -6.33 -1.48
N ARG A 54 -15.66 -6.76 -1.74
CA ARG A 54 -14.46 -6.33 -1.01
C ARG A 54 -13.92 -4.97 -1.46
N GLY A 55 -14.58 -4.29 -2.40
CA GLY A 55 -14.18 -2.97 -2.88
C GLY A 55 -12.91 -2.96 -3.75
N ARG A 56 -12.44 -4.10 -4.24
CA ARG A 56 -11.17 -4.23 -4.98
C ARG A 56 -11.27 -3.83 -6.46
N LEU A 57 -12.48 -3.84 -7.02
CA LEU A 57 -12.76 -3.51 -8.42
C LEU A 57 -14.22 -3.08 -8.59
N ARG A 58 -14.58 -2.63 -9.79
CA ARG A 58 -15.98 -2.43 -10.23
C ARG A 58 -16.27 -3.34 -11.41
N ARG A 59 -17.35 -4.11 -11.34
CA ARG A 59 -17.75 -4.97 -12.45
C ARG A 59 -18.31 -4.15 -13.61
N THR A 60 -18.17 -4.71 -14.80
CA THR A 60 -18.81 -4.25 -16.03
C THR A 60 -19.57 -5.42 -16.66
N HIS A 61 -20.32 -5.18 -17.73
CA HIS A 61 -21.13 -6.22 -18.38
C HIS A 61 -20.31 -7.43 -18.86
N GLY A 62 -19.05 -7.24 -19.23
CA GLY A 62 -18.17 -8.31 -19.76
C GLY A 62 -16.94 -8.59 -18.89
N GLY A 63 -16.80 -7.96 -17.72
CA GLY A 63 -15.49 -7.83 -17.10
C GLY A 63 -15.46 -7.06 -15.79
N ALA A 64 -14.31 -6.48 -15.51
CA ALA A 64 -14.14 -5.55 -14.41
C ALA A 64 -13.13 -4.45 -14.79
N VAL A 65 -13.31 -3.28 -14.17
CA VAL A 65 -12.43 -2.11 -14.24
C VAL A 65 -12.02 -1.71 -12.81
N PRO A 66 -10.95 -0.92 -12.65
CA PRO A 66 -10.63 -0.31 -11.35
C PRO A 66 -11.82 0.47 -10.78
N ARG A 67 -11.95 0.49 -9.46
CA ARG A 67 -13.06 1.13 -8.75
C ARG A 67 -13.03 2.67 -8.90
N GLU A 68 -11.84 3.25 -8.97
CA GLU A 68 -11.61 4.69 -9.15
C GLU A 68 -10.80 4.96 -10.44
N PRO A 69 -11.02 6.09 -11.14
CA PRO A 69 -10.18 6.46 -12.29
C PRO A 69 -8.73 6.48 -11.86
N LEU A 70 -7.84 5.91 -12.67
CA LEU A 70 -6.40 5.83 -12.39
C LEU A 70 -5.76 7.23 -12.50
N LEU A 71 -6.10 8.12 -11.58
CA LEU A 71 -5.45 9.40 -11.39
C LEU A 71 -4.09 9.11 -10.74
N TYR A 72 -3.04 9.13 -11.56
CA TYR A 72 -1.64 9.14 -11.15
C TYR A 72 -1.26 8.04 -10.14
N GLU A 73 -1.02 6.83 -10.63
CA GLU A 73 -0.49 5.76 -9.79
C GLU A 73 0.95 5.36 -10.19
N PRO A 74 1.99 5.91 -9.54
CA PRO A 74 3.31 5.28 -9.43
C PRO A 74 3.27 3.90 -8.73
N PHE A 75 2.08 3.41 -8.38
CA PHE A 75 1.77 2.26 -7.53
C PHE A 75 1.46 0.97 -8.31
N ARG A 76 1.40 1.02 -9.65
CA ARG A 76 0.92 -0.06 -10.54
C ARG A 76 1.74 -1.35 -10.58
N TYR A 77 2.97 -1.34 -10.07
CA TYR A 77 3.91 -2.46 -10.21
C TYR A 77 4.40 -3.04 -8.89
N ASP A 78 3.95 -2.51 -7.76
CA ASP A 78 4.40 -3.01 -6.47
C ASP A 78 3.27 -3.32 -5.51
N SER A 79 2.91 -4.61 -5.55
CA SER A 79 1.86 -5.19 -4.73
C SER A 79 2.25 -5.24 -3.25
N SER A 80 3.55 -5.16 -2.92
CA SER A 80 4.06 -5.35 -1.56
C SER A 80 3.37 -4.43 -0.55
N PHE A 81 3.38 -3.11 -0.76
CA PHE A 81 2.77 -2.19 0.21
C PHE A 81 1.24 -2.34 0.27
N HIS A 82 0.57 -2.46 -0.88
CA HIS A 82 -0.89 -2.58 -0.98
C HIS A 82 -1.41 -3.89 -0.37
N GLU A 83 -0.70 -4.99 -0.57
CA GLU A 83 -1.03 -6.27 0.04
C GLU A 83 -0.92 -6.23 1.56
N HIS A 84 -0.03 -5.39 2.09
CA HIS A 84 0.23 -5.32 3.52
C HIS A 84 -0.60 -4.25 4.23
N ILE A 85 -1.14 -3.24 3.54
CA ILE A 85 -1.76 -2.09 4.23
C ILE A 85 -2.99 -2.48 5.03
N ASP A 86 -3.81 -3.40 4.52
CA ASP A 86 -5.04 -3.84 5.16
C ASP A 86 -4.82 -4.98 6.17
N ARG A 87 -3.69 -5.70 6.10
CA ARG A 87 -3.38 -6.78 7.04
C ARG A 87 -3.14 -6.20 8.44
N ASN A 88 -3.85 -6.71 9.44
CA ASN A 88 -3.74 -6.31 10.85
C ASN A 88 -3.89 -4.78 11.03
N LEU A 89 -4.79 -4.16 10.26
CA LEU A 89 -4.95 -2.71 10.25
C LEU A 89 -5.32 -2.14 11.62
N ALA A 90 -6.17 -2.84 12.37
CA ALA A 90 -6.59 -2.41 13.72
C ALA A 90 -5.40 -2.35 14.69
N GLU A 91 -4.54 -3.37 14.66
CA GLU A 91 -3.34 -3.47 15.46
C GLU A 91 -2.33 -2.39 15.05
N LYS A 92 -2.12 -2.19 13.75
CA LYS A 92 -1.24 -1.13 13.23
C LYS A 92 -1.72 0.25 13.62
N ARG A 93 -3.03 0.50 13.59
CA ARG A 93 -3.62 1.77 14.07
C ARG A 93 -3.36 1.97 15.57
N ARG A 94 -3.52 0.93 16.38
CA ARG A 94 -3.19 0.97 17.81
C ARG A 94 -1.72 1.32 18.05
N ILE A 95 -0.81 0.73 17.29
CA ILE A 95 0.63 1.04 17.32
C ILE A 95 0.87 2.49 16.90
N GLY A 96 0.25 2.92 15.80
CA GLY A 96 0.35 4.29 15.27
C GLY A 96 -0.06 5.33 16.29
N LEU A 97 -1.20 5.14 16.95
CA LEU A 97 -1.70 6.02 18.00
C LEU A 97 -0.78 6.06 19.21
N ALA A 98 -0.30 4.90 19.67
CA ALA A 98 0.61 4.82 20.81
C ALA A 98 1.94 5.53 20.52
N ALA A 99 2.54 5.29 19.34
CA ALA A 99 3.78 5.93 18.93
C ALA A 99 3.60 7.45 18.77
N ALA A 100 2.51 7.89 18.11
CA ALA A 100 2.23 9.31 17.93
C ALA A 100 1.98 10.05 19.26
N ALA A 101 1.53 9.35 20.30
CA ALA A 101 1.36 9.92 21.63
C ALA A 101 2.68 10.18 22.37
N LEU A 102 3.79 9.57 21.94
CA LEU A 102 5.11 9.79 22.53
C LEU A 102 5.84 11.01 21.94
N ILE A 103 5.39 11.48 20.78
CA ILE A 103 6.02 12.57 20.04
C ILE A 103 5.66 13.91 20.70
N GLN A 104 6.68 14.74 20.92
CA GLN A 104 6.54 16.05 21.52
C GLN A 104 6.76 17.16 20.47
N PRO A 105 6.10 18.33 20.64
CA PRO A 105 6.36 19.48 19.77
C PRO A 105 7.83 19.88 19.76
N GLY A 106 8.33 20.25 18.58
CA GLY A 106 9.72 20.64 18.35
C GLY A 106 10.67 19.49 18.00
N GLU A 107 10.25 18.23 18.19
CA GLU A 107 11.09 17.07 17.90
C GLU A 107 11.32 16.85 16.39
N ILE A 108 12.46 16.24 16.08
CA ILE A 108 12.80 15.71 14.78
C ILE A 108 12.57 14.20 14.82
N ILE A 109 11.65 13.71 14.01
CA ILE A 109 11.31 12.28 13.95
C ILE A 109 11.66 11.69 12.59
N SER A 110 12.13 10.44 12.57
CA SER A 110 12.40 9.69 11.35
C SER A 110 11.28 8.70 11.07
N LEU A 111 10.70 8.77 9.86
CA LEU A 111 9.69 7.82 9.42
C LEU A 111 10.16 7.14 8.14
N THR A 112 10.15 5.81 8.14
CA THR A 112 10.53 4.98 7.00
C THR A 112 9.31 4.36 6.34
N ALA A 113 9.54 3.66 5.24
CA ALA A 113 8.52 2.86 4.59
C ALA A 113 7.99 1.76 5.52
N GLY A 114 6.68 1.57 5.48
CA GLY A 114 6.04 0.47 6.20
C GLY A 114 4.59 0.78 6.49
N THR A 115 3.73 -0.22 6.35
CA THR A 115 2.28 -0.05 6.55
C THR A 115 1.91 0.26 8.00
N THR A 116 2.76 -0.14 8.95
CA THR A 116 2.66 0.26 10.36
C THR A 116 3.12 1.71 10.57
N THR A 117 4.26 2.09 10.00
CA THR A 117 4.80 3.46 10.09
C THR A 117 3.86 4.49 9.48
N THR A 118 3.17 4.14 8.39
CA THR A 118 2.09 4.97 7.81
C THR A 118 0.98 5.25 8.81
N GLN A 119 0.67 4.32 9.74
CA GLN A 119 -0.32 4.60 10.79
C GLN A 119 0.21 5.60 11.83
N VAL A 120 1.53 5.67 12.06
CA VAL A 120 2.12 6.73 12.91
C VAL A 120 1.93 8.09 12.23
N THR A 121 2.26 8.19 10.94
CA THR A 121 2.04 9.39 10.12
C THR A 121 0.60 9.89 10.22
N ARG A 122 -0.37 8.99 10.04
CA ARG A 122 -1.82 9.28 10.12
C ARG A 122 -2.31 9.62 11.52
N SER A 123 -1.59 9.19 12.55
CA SER A 123 -1.96 9.39 13.94
C SER A 123 -1.34 10.64 14.57
N LEU A 124 -0.50 11.38 13.83
CA LEU A 124 0.07 12.64 14.31
C LEU A 124 -1.05 13.63 14.64
N ARG A 125 -1.05 14.10 15.89
CA ARG A 125 -2.06 15.04 16.41
C ARG A 125 -2.05 16.33 15.58
N PRO A 126 -3.20 17.00 15.38
CA PRO A 126 -3.20 18.35 14.83
C PRO A 126 -2.35 19.30 15.69
N GLY A 127 -1.54 20.15 15.05
CA GLY A 127 -0.62 21.04 15.76
C GLY A 127 0.59 20.30 16.34
N ALA A 128 1.03 19.20 15.72
CA ALA A 128 2.17 18.42 16.18
C ALA A 128 3.45 19.26 16.26
N ASN A 129 3.64 20.20 15.33
CA ASN A 129 4.78 21.12 15.29
C ASN A 129 6.13 20.39 15.33
N VAL A 130 6.29 19.39 14.46
CA VAL A 130 7.49 18.53 14.38
C VAL A 130 8.16 18.62 13.02
N THR A 131 9.42 18.17 12.96
CA THR A 131 10.11 17.92 11.69
C THR A 131 10.14 16.41 11.43
N VAL A 132 9.61 15.99 10.29
CA VAL A 132 9.70 14.60 9.82
C VAL A 132 10.83 14.49 8.80
N VAL A 133 11.81 13.66 9.11
CA VAL A 133 12.86 13.24 8.18
C VAL A 133 12.42 11.88 7.62
N THR A 134 12.31 11.76 6.30
CA THR A 134 11.90 10.50 5.68
C THR A 134 12.67 10.24 4.41
N ASN A 135 13.03 8.97 4.19
CA ASN A 135 13.50 8.52 2.89
C ASN A 135 12.35 7.99 2.03
N THR A 136 11.09 8.21 2.40
CA THR A 136 9.96 7.50 1.77
C THR A 136 8.95 8.46 1.15
N VAL A 137 8.69 8.28 -0.15
CA VAL A 137 7.86 9.21 -0.94
C VAL A 137 6.40 9.19 -0.48
N ASN A 138 5.83 8.03 -0.18
CA ASN A 138 4.43 7.94 0.26
C ASN A 138 4.19 8.62 1.62
N VAL A 139 5.14 8.54 2.55
CA VAL A 139 5.09 9.26 3.83
C VAL A 139 5.10 10.77 3.59
N ALA A 140 5.97 11.25 2.69
CA ALA A 140 6.02 12.66 2.34
C ALA A 140 4.71 13.14 1.69
N MET A 141 4.12 12.33 0.79
CA MET A 141 2.83 12.63 0.19
C MET A 141 1.69 12.69 1.22
N GLU A 142 1.64 11.74 2.16
CA GLU A 142 0.63 11.71 3.23
C GLU A 142 0.71 12.96 4.11
N LEU A 143 1.90 13.51 4.33
CA LEU A 143 2.11 14.72 5.14
C LEU A 143 2.06 16.03 4.35
N SER A 144 1.98 15.99 3.01
CA SER A 144 2.10 17.18 2.16
C SER A 144 1.06 18.28 2.42
N HIS A 145 -0.08 17.93 3.01
CA HIS A 145 -1.17 18.85 3.34
C HIS A 145 -1.07 19.43 4.76
N ARG A 146 -0.10 18.99 5.58
CA ARG A 146 0.05 19.38 6.99
C ARG A 146 0.98 20.59 7.12
N SER A 147 0.41 21.76 7.39
CA SER A 147 1.21 22.99 7.60
C SER A 147 1.97 23.00 8.93
N ASP A 148 1.56 22.17 9.89
CA ASP A 148 2.16 22.02 11.22
C ASP A 148 3.28 20.97 11.26
N VAL A 149 3.61 20.34 10.12
CA VAL A 149 4.66 19.33 10.02
C VAL A 149 5.63 19.75 8.93
N ARG A 150 6.91 19.92 9.30
CA ARG A 150 7.96 20.16 8.32
C ARG A 150 8.48 18.84 7.81
N VAL A 151 8.46 18.61 6.50
CA VAL A 151 8.90 17.34 5.91
C VAL A 151 10.21 17.54 5.17
N PHE A 152 11.23 16.77 5.54
CA PHE A 152 12.47 16.63 4.80
C PHE A 152 12.52 15.26 4.13
N VAL A 153 12.79 15.25 2.83
CA VAL A 153 12.91 14.02 2.04
C VAL A 153 14.37 13.85 1.60
N THR A 154 14.98 12.72 1.96
CA THR A 154 16.44 12.52 1.88
C THR A 154 17.03 12.49 0.47
N GLY A 155 16.20 12.55 -0.58
CA GLY A 155 16.64 12.31 -1.96
C GLY A 155 17.24 10.91 -2.15
N GLY A 156 17.80 10.64 -3.33
CA GLY A 156 18.42 9.36 -3.70
C GLY A 156 17.68 8.63 -4.82
N PHE A 157 17.98 7.35 -4.97
CA PHE A 157 17.35 6.48 -5.98
C PHE A 157 16.08 5.86 -5.42
N LEU A 158 14.98 6.00 -6.14
CA LEU A 158 13.72 5.35 -5.78
C LEU A 158 13.79 3.84 -6.08
N THR A 159 13.54 3.02 -5.06
CA THR A 159 13.23 1.60 -5.24
C THR A 159 11.71 1.38 -5.14
N GLY A 160 11.14 0.59 -6.06
CA GLY A 160 9.84 -0.07 -5.80
C GLY A 160 10.03 -1.06 -4.63
N GLY A 161 9.09 -1.47 -3.80
CA GLY A 161 7.66 -1.17 -3.63
C GLY A 161 7.28 -0.56 -2.33
N TRP A 162 8.29 -0.10 -1.64
CA TRP A 162 8.16 0.53 -0.36
C TRP A 162 8.29 2.04 -0.50
N PHE A 163 8.40 2.57 -1.73
CA PHE A 163 8.58 3.99 -2.03
C PHE A 163 9.81 4.61 -1.37
N SER A 164 10.80 3.75 -1.09
CA SER A 164 12.02 4.13 -0.39
C SER A 164 13.03 4.72 -1.35
N LEU A 165 13.67 5.79 -0.91
CA LEU A 165 14.84 6.37 -1.52
C LEU A 165 16.07 5.75 -0.86
N VAL A 166 17.03 5.35 -1.68
CA VAL A 166 18.25 4.64 -1.26
C VAL A 166 19.49 5.21 -1.94
N GLY A 167 20.65 4.80 -1.44
CA GLY A 167 21.96 5.13 -2.00
C GLY A 167 22.70 6.23 -1.24
N PRO A 168 23.89 6.62 -1.72
CA PRO A 168 24.80 7.50 -0.99
C PRO A 168 24.20 8.86 -0.62
N ALA A 169 23.41 9.46 -1.52
CA ALA A 169 22.74 10.74 -1.26
C ALA A 169 21.76 10.64 -0.09
N THR A 170 20.99 9.55 0.00
CA THR A 170 20.08 9.29 1.12
C THR A 170 20.85 9.18 2.44
N ALA A 171 21.94 8.40 2.45
CA ALA A 171 22.75 8.21 3.65
C ALA A 171 23.40 9.52 4.12
N GLN A 172 23.94 10.30 3.18
CA GLN A 172 24.53 11.61 3.47
C GLN A 172 23.50 12.58 4.04
N ALA A 173 22.30 12.63 3.46
CA ALA A 173 21.23 13.50 3.94
C ALA A 173 20.77 13.12 5.35
N LEU A 174 20.61 11.82 5.64
CA LEU A 174 20.27 11.35 7.00
C LEU A 174 21.35 11.72 8.02
N GLY A 175 22.63 11.68 7.64
CA GLY A 175 23.74 12.09 8.50
C GLY A 175 23.76 13.57 8.90
N GLN A 176 22.91 14.40 8.32
CA GLN A 176 22.79 15.83 8.66
C GLN A 176 21.78 16.12 9.78
N PHE A 177 21.05 15.10 10.25
CA PHE A 177 20.00 15.25 11.26
C PHE A 177 20.35 14.50 12.54
N PHE A 178 20.08 15.13 13.68
CA PHE A 178 19.96 14.44 14.96
C PHE A 178 18.47 14.17 15.18
N VAL A 179 18.10 12.89 15.24
CA VAL A 179 16.70 12.44 15.31
C VAL A 179 16.37 12.07 16.75
N ASP A 180 15.26 12.60 17.27
CA ASP A 180 14.76 12.31 18.60
C ASP A 180 14.01 10.98 18.67
N LYS A 181 13.31 10.60 17.58
CA LYS A 181 12.50 9.36 17.47
C LYS A 181 12.52 8.73 16.09
#